data_AF-A0A523M4L4-F1
#
_entry.id   AF-A0A523M4L4-F1
#
_cell.length_a   1.000
_cell.length_b   1.000
_cell.length_c   1.000
_cell.angle_alpha   90.00
_cell.angle_beta   90.00
_cell.angle_gamma   90.00
#
_symmetry.space_group_name_H-M   'P 1'
#
loop_
_entity.id
_entity.type
_entity.pdbx_description
1 polymer ?
#
loop_
_entity_poly.entity_id
_entity_poly.type
_entity_poly.pdbx_seq_one_letter_code
_entity_poly.pdbx_strand_id
1 'polypeptide(L)' 'MTYSHLNGQIFKRDGTVYLVMEANDWSSDTLNVRTVDASKAICQMPREEIQRYVAERKKR' A
#
# COMPACT_ATOMS: atom_id res chain seq x y z
N MET A 1 -7.55 8.90 -13.76
CA MET A 1 -8.34 8.39 -12.62
C MET A 1 -7.45 8.47 -11.39
N THR A 2 -7.84 9.20 -10.35
CA THR A 2 -7.07 9.32 -9.11
C THR A 2 -7.24 8.06 -8.27
N TYR A 3 -6.13 7.40 -7.92
CA TYR A 3 -6.12 6.13 -7.17
C TYR A 3 -6.16 6.32 -5.65
N SER A 4 -6.71 7.44 -5.18
CA SER A 4 -6.78 7.83 -3.77
C SER A 4 -7.59 6.87 -2.89
N HIS A 5 -8.36 5.95 -3.49
CA HIS A 5 -9.07 4.89 -2.75
C HIS A 5 -8.12 3.92 -2.01
N LEU A 6 -6.84 3.88 -2.38
CA LEU A 6 -5.81 3.12 -1.68
C LEU A 6 -5.25 3.84 -0.46
N ASN A 7 -5.55 5.13 -0.28
CA ASN A 7 -5.09 5.89 0.87
C ASN A 7 -5.52 5.24 2.19
N GLY A 8 -4.57 5.05 3.10
CA GLY A 8 -4.81 4.43 4.41
C GLY A 8 -5.08 2.92 4.37
N GLN A 9 -5.02 2.29 3.19
CA GLN A 9 -5.19 0.83 3.10
C GLN A 9 -4.01 0.12 3.76
N ILE A 10 -4.34 -0.97 4.47
CA ILE A 10 -3.36 -1.84 5.10
C ILE A 10 -3.41 -3.20 4.42
N PHE A 11 -2.26 -3.64 3.93
CA PHE A 11 -2.10 -4.94 3.28
C PHE A 11 -0.89 -5.69 3.84
N LYS A 12 -0.85 -7.01 3.61
CA LYS A 12 0.23 -7.88 4.06
C LYS A 12 0.91 -8.49 2.84
N ARG A 13 2.24 -8.43 2.81
CA ARG A 13 3.09 -9.07 1.80
C ARG A 13 4.22 -9.80 2.51
N ASP A 14 4.45 -11.06 2.15
CA ASP A 14 5.59 -11.87 2.63
C ASP A 14 5.77 -11.89 4.16
N GLY A 15 4.67 -11.80 4.92
CA GLY A 15 4.71 -11.74 6.38
C GLY A 15 4.70 -10.33 6.97
N THR A 16 5.08 -9.32 6.19
CA THR A 16 5.17 -7.92 6.60
C THR A 16 3.88 -7.16 6.31
N VAL A 17 3.48 -6.30 7.25
CA VAL A 17 2.28 -5.46 7.14
C VAL A 17 2.68 -4.07 6.71
N TYR A 18 2.01 -3.54 5.69
CA TYR A 18 2.27 -2.24 5.08
C TYR A 18 1.03 -1.35 5.13
N LEU A 19 1.23 -0.06 5.30
CA LEU A 19 0.24 1.00 5.26
C LEU A 19 0.53 1.91 4.05
N VAL A 20 -0.45 2.09 3.17
CA VAL A 20 -0.36 3.05 2.06
C VAL A 20 -0.44 4.47 2.61
N MET A 21 0.57 5.28 2.31
CA MET A 21 0.66 6.64 2.81
C MET A 21 -0.27 7.61 2.06
N GLU A 22 -0.73 8.64 2.76
CA GLU A 22 -1.58 9.69 2.18
C GLU A 22 -0.80 10.64 1.25
N ALA A 23 0.46 10.92 1.60
CA ALA A 23 1.34 11.84 0.88
C ALA A 23 1.90 11.26 -0.45
N ASN A 24 1.16 10.35 -1.07
CA ASN A 24 1.53 9.75 -2.34
C ASN A 24 1.18 10.63 -3.53
N ASP A 25 2.01 10.53 -4.57
CA ASP A 25 1.61 10.97 -5.89
C ASP A 25 0.64 9.94 -6.48
N TRP A 26 -0.66 10.25 -6.41
CA TRP A 26 -1.72 9.38 -6.93
C TRP A 26 -1.79 9.28 -8.44
N SER A 27 -0.96 10.06 -9.16
CA SER A 27 -0.75 9.94 -10.60
C SER A 27 0.40 8.99 -10.96
N SER A 28 1.23 8.61 -9.98
CA SER A 28 2.35 7.68 -10.16
C SER A 28 1.91 6.23 -10.20
N ASP A 29 2.72 5.40 -10.87
CA ASP A 29 2.59 3.95 -10.87
C ASP A 29 3.19 3.29 -9.62
N THR A 30 3.93 4.05 -8.82
CA THR A 30 4.50 3.60 -7.55
C THR A 30 3.98 4.44 -6.40
N LEU A 31 3.71 3.77 -5.27
CA LEU A 31 3.23 4.40 -4.05
C LEU A 31 4.20 4.10 -2.91
N ASN A 32 4.45 5.11 -2.09
CA ASN A 32 5.09 4.99 -0.79
C ASN A 32 4.16 4.27 0.17
N VAL A 33 4.68 3.22 0.78
CA VAL A 33 4.05 2.47 1.85
C VAL A 33 4.99 2.46 3.04
N ARG A 34 4.41 2.39 4.24
CA ARG A 34 5.15 2.32 5.49
C ARG A 34 4.93 0.98 6.13
N THR A 35 5.98 0.31 6.59
CA THR A 35 5.82 -0.89 7.41
C THR A 35 5.12 -0.55 8.73
N VAL A 36 4.26 -1.45 9.21
CA VAL A 36 3.54 -1.30 10.48
C VAL A 36 4.35 -1.90 11.65
N ASP A 37 5.49 -2.52 11.35
CA ASP A 37 6.43 -3.02 12.36
C ASP A 37 7.18 -1.89 13.09
N ALA A 38 8.05 -2.28 14.03
CA ALA A 38 8.84 -1.35 14.82
C ALA A 38 9.80 -0.48 13.97
N SER A 39 10.18 -0.93 12.78
CA SER A 39 11.10 -0.18 11.91
C SER A 39 10.43 1.03 11.28
N LYS A 40 9.10 0.95 11.05
CA LYS A 40 8.31 1.97 10.32
C LYS A 40 8.99 2.43 9.02
N ALA A 41 9.71 1.53 8.36
CA ALA A 41 10.44 1.80 7.14
C ALA A 41 9.47 2.21 6.03
N ILE A 42 9.86 3.22 5.25
CA ILE A 42 9.11 3.65 4.08
C ILE A 42 9.78 3.01 2.85
N CYS A 43 8.97 2.35 2.02
CA CYS A 43 9.42 1.82 0.74
C CYS A 43 8.41 2.14 -0.36
N GLN A 44 8.85 2.05 -1.60
CA GLN A 44 8.01 2.24 -2.77
C GLN A 44 7.59 0.88 -3.32
N MET A 45 6.30 0.76 -3.65
CA MET A 45 5.74 -0.45 -4.24
C MET A 45 4.87 -0.11 -5.46
N PRO A 46 4.83 -0.98 -6.47
CA PRO A 46 3.93 -0.81 -7.60
C PRO A 46 2.47 -0.75 -7.15
N ARG A 47 1.74 0.23 -7.67
CA ARG A 47 0.33 0.45 -7.38
C ARG A 47 -0.52 -0.79 -7.69
N GLU A 48 -0.26 -1.45 -8.80
CA GLU A 48 -0.98 -2.66 -9.20
C GLU A 48 -0.80 -3.81 -8.20
N GLU A 49 0.40 -3.93 -7.62
CA GLU A 49 0.71 -4.94 -6.62
C GLU A 49 -0.06 -4.67 -5.32
N ILE A 50 -0.08 -3.42 -4.87
CA ILE A 50 -0.87 -2.98 -3.71
C ILE A 50 -2.36 -3.30 -3.93
N GLN A 51 -2.89 -3.00 -5.12
CA GLN A 51 -4.29 -3.29 -5.45
C GLN A 51 -4.63 -4.77 -5.34
N ARG A 52 -3.73 -5.66 -5.78
CA ARG A 52 -3.92 -7.11 -5.67
C ARG A 52 -4.03 -7.53 -4.20
N TYR A 53 -3.09 -7.11 -3.35
CA TYR A 53 -3.12 -7.48 -1.93
C TYR A 53 -4.31 -6.89 -1.17
N VAL A 54 -4.69 -5.64 -1.47
CA VAL A 54 -5.86 -5.00 -0.85
C VAL A 54 -7.16 -5.70 -1.30
N ALA A 55 -7.26 -6.12 -2.56
CA ALA A 55 -8.42 -6.84 -3.08
C ALA A 55 -8.54 -8.26 -2.48
N GLU A 56 -7.43 -8.97 -2.29
CA GLU A 56 -7.40 -10.30 -1.66
C GLU A 56 -7.92 -10.27 -0.22
N ARG A 57 -7.65 -9.18 0.52
CA ARG A 57 -8.18 -9.00 1.88
C ARG A 57 -9.71 -8.97 1.94
N LYS A 58 -10.38 -8.47 0.90
CA LYS A 58 -11.86 -8.36 0.86
C LYS A 58 -12.57 -9.69 0.60
N LYS A 59 -11.85 -10.76 0.23
CA LYS A 59 -12.44 -12.08 -0.08
C LYS A 59 -12.44 -13.05 1.11
N ARG A 60 -11.89 -12.65 2.25
CA ARG A 60 -11.93 -13.42 3.51
C ARG A 60 -12.87 -12.75 4.50
#